data_AF-A0AA36D9L8-F1
#
_entry.id   AF-A0AA36D9L8-F1
#
_cell.length_a   1.000
_cell.length_b   1.000
_cell.length_c   1.000
_cell.angle_alpha   90.00
_cell.angle_beta   90.00
_cell.angle_gamma   90.00
#
_symmetry.space_group_name_H-M   'P 1'
#
loop_
_entity.id
_entity.type
_entity.pdbx_description
1 polymer ?
#
loop_
_entity_poly.entity_id
_entity_poly.type
_entity_poly.pdbx_seq_one_letter_code
_entity_poly.pdbx_strand_id
1 'polypeptide(L)' 'MTMSSRRTGAKLLNSLQTNNYPDSTGRVSPAPGEGACTPSISSPAVTIKSIGYAIIDYGFMAELDTPNQAPT' A
#
# COMPACT_ATOMS: atom_id res chain seq x y z
N MET A 1 3.96 10.42 20.99
CA MET A 1 3.04 10.13 19.87
C MET A 1 3.49 10.92 18.64
N THR A 2 4.34 10.32 17.80
CA THR A 2 5.02 11.00 16.70
C THR A 2 4.11 11.17 15.48
N MET A 3 4.18 12.35 14.84
CA MET A 3 3.44 12.76 13.62
C MET A 3 3.56 11.81 12.40
N SER A 4 4.37 10.74 12.49
CA SER A 4 4.55 9.73 11.45
C SER A 4 3.42 8.70 11.40
N SER A 5 2.77 8.40 12.53
CA SER A 5 1.79 7.30 12.61
C SER A 5 0.46 7.63 11.90
N ARG A 6 0.05 8.91 11.89
CA ARG A 6 -1.25 9.33 11.31
C ARG A 6 -1.31 9.22 9.78
N ARG A 7 -0.19 9.46 9.08
CA ARG A 7 -0.16 9.44 7.61
C ARG A 7 -0.18 8.02 7.04
N THR A 8 0.49 7.08 7.70
CA THR A 8 0.48 5.66 7.31
C THR A 8 -0.89 5.05 7.53
N GLY A 9 -1.55 5.36 8.66
CA GLY A 9 -2.93 4.94 8.91
C GLY A 9 -3.92 5.44 7.85
N ALA A 10 -3.86 6.72 7.48
CA ALA A 10 -4.73 7.27 6.44
C ALA A 10 -4.52 6.61 5.05
N LYS A 11 -3.26 6.28 4.71
CA LYS A 11 -2.96 5.55 3.47
C LYS A 11 -3.48 4.11 3.52
N LEU A 12 -3.32 3.42 4.64
CA LEU A 12 -3.82 2.06 4.81
C LEU A 12 -5.35 2.00 4.69
N LEU A 13 -6.06 2.92 5.38
CA LEU A 13 -7.52 3.01 5.31
C LEU A 13 -8.00 3.24 3.87
N ASN A 14 -7.34 4.14 3.12
CA ASN A 14 -7.67 4.36 1.72
C ASN A 14 -7.39 3.12 0.83
N SER A 15 -6.32 2.36 1.12
CA SER A 15 -6.05 1.10 0.42
C SER A 15 -7.12 0.05 0.69
N LEU A 16 -7.60 -0.07 1.93
CA LEU A 16 -8.68 -1.00 2.30
C LEU A 16 -10.05 -0.61 1.72
N GLN A 17 -10.27 0.70 1.47
CA GLN A 17 -11.49 1.20 0.84
C GLN A 17 -11.52 0.98 -0.68
N THR A 18 -10.36 0.91 -1.33
CA THR A 18 -10.23 0.81 -2.79
C THR A 18 -9.96 -0.61 -3.27
N ASN A 19 -9.51 -1.48 -2.38
CA ASN A 19 -9.22 -2.88 -2.68
C ASN A 19 -9.52 -3.77 -1.47
N ASN A 20 -10.26 -4.85 -1.70
CA ASN A 20 -10.62 -5.81 -0.66
C ASN A 20 -9.43 -6.65 -0.19
N TYR A 21 -8.39 -6.79 -1.02
CA TYR A 21 -7.21 -7.61 -0.70
C TYR A 21 -5.89 -6.90 -0.99
N PRO A 22 -5.53 -5.88 -0.20
CA PRO A 22 -4.31 -5.12 -0.43
C PRO A 22 -3.04 -5.98 -0.29
N ASP A 23 -3.00 -6.97 0.61
CA ASP A 23 -1.84 -7.86 0.80
C ASP A 23 -1.57 -8.76 -0.41
N SER A 24 -2.56 -9.55 -0.82
CA SER A 24 -2.41 -10.46 -1.96
C SER A 24 -2.22 -9.70 -3.27
N THR A 25 -2.91 -8.56 -3.44
CA THR A 25 -2.75 -7.70 -4.61
C THR A 25 -1.37 -7.05 -4.62
N GLY A 26 -0.85 -6.61 -3.47
CA GLY A 26 0.51 -6.09 -3.36
C GLY A 26 1.55 -7.15 -3.76
N ARG A 27 1.34 -8.41 -3.39
CA ARG A 27 2.22 -9.57 -3.71
C ARG A 27 2.24 -9.90 -5.19
N VAL A 28 1.05 -10.08 -5.77
CA VAL A 28 0.89 -10.57 -7.14
C VAL A 28 1.02 -9.45 -8.18
N SER A 29 0.73 -8.20 -7.84
CA SER A 29 0.71 -7.11 -8.82
C SER A 29 2.09 -6.87 -9.45
N PRO A 30 2.16 -6.73 -10.79
CA PRO A 30 3.38 -6.33 -11.49
C PRO A 30 3.71 -4.83 -11.34
N ALA A 31 3.01 -4.10 -10.47
CA ALA A 31 3.23 -2.69 -10.16
C ALA A 31 3.37 -1.79 -11.41
N PRO A 32 2.36 -1.78 -12.31
CA PRO A 32 2.45 -1.07 -13.61
C PRO A 32 2.70 0.44 -13.46
N GLY A 33 2.37 1.03 -12.32
CA GLY A 33 2.62 2.44 -12.02
C GLY A 33 4.09 2.80 -11.72
N GLU A 34 4.96 1.84 -11.40
CA GLU A 34 6.38 2.13 -11.14
C GLU A 34 7.10 2.56 -12.42
N GLY A 35 6.83 1.88 -13.54
CA GLY A 35 7.39 2.23 -14.85
C GLY A 35 6.83 3.53 -15.43
N ALA A 36 5.55 3.84 -15.16
CA ALA A 36 4.87 5.03 -15.66
C ALA A 36 5.10 6.29 -14.80
N CYS A 37 5.83 6.17 -13.68
CA CYS A 37 6.05 7.29 -12.77
C CYS A 37 6.98 8.34 -13.41
N THR A 38 6.62 9.62 -13.41
CA THR A 38 7.42 10.70 -14.03
C THR A 38 8.92 10.71 -13.65
N PRO A 39 9.31 10.39 -12.40
CA PRO A 39 10.72 10.26 -12.03
C PRO A 39 11.47 9.15 -12.77
N SER A 40 10.79 8.10 -13.26
CA SER A 40 11.41 6.96 -13.96
C SER A 40 12.19 7.36 -15.22
N ILE A 41 11.91 8.55 -15.78
CA ILE A 41 12.56 9.10 -16.97
C ILE A 41 13.96 9.65 -16.66
N SER A 42 14.17 10.20 -15.46
CA SER A 42 15.40 10.95 -15.10
C SER A 42 16.09 10.45 -13.83
N SER A 43 15.48 9.51 -13.13
CA SER A 43 15.89 9.00 -11.82
C SER A 43 15.37 7.56 -11.64
N PRO A 44 15.89 6.80 -10.68
CA PRO A 44 15.34 5.49 -10.38
C PRO A 44 13.83 5.59 -10.12
N ALA A 45 13.08 4.65 -10.71
CA ALA A 45 11.64 4.57 -10.56
C ALA A 45 11.25 4.47 -9.08
N VAL A 46 10.14 5.11 -8.72
CA VAL A 46 9.61 5.04 -7.35
C VAL A 46 9.16 3.61 -7.08
N THR A 47 9.57 3.05 -5.94
CA THR A 47 9.29 1.67 -5.55
C THR A 47 7.91 1.54 -4.89
N ILE A 48 6.85 1.88 -5.62
CA ILE A 48 5.43 1.81 -5.21
C ILE A 48 5.07 0.45 -4.59
N LYS A 49 5.59 -0.65 -5.14
CA LYS A 49 5.36 -2.01 -4.63
C LYS A 49 5.90 -2.17 -3.21
N SER A 50 7.15 -1.74 -3.00
CA SER A 50 7.79 -1.80 -1.67
C SER A 50 7.09 -0.90 -0.65
N ILE A 51 6.62 0.27 -1.08
CA ILE A 51 5.89 1.21 -0.23
C ILE A 51 4.53 0.64 0.15
N GLY A 52 3.86 -0.04 -0.79
CA GLY A 52 2.60 -0.76 -0.55
C GLY A 52 2.75 -1.84 0.52
N TYR A 53 3.78 -2.68 0.43
CA TYR A 53 4.06 -3.68 1.47
C TYR A 53 4.33 -3.06 2.83
N ALA A 54 5.18 -2.04 2.88
CA ALA A 54 5.50 -1.40 4.16
C ALA A 54 4.26 -0.81 4.86
N ILE A 55 3.27 -0.32 4.10
CA ILE A 55 2.00 0.18 4.65
C ILE A 55 1.13 -0.97 5.17
N ILE A 56 1.04 -2.07 4.43
CA ILE A 56 0.24 -3.24 4.78
C ILE A 56 0.85 -3.97 5.99
N ASP A 57 2.17 -4.22 5.98
CA ASP A 57 2.90 -4.81 7.10
C ASP A 57 2.74 -3.96 8.36
N TYR A 58 2.86 -2.63 8.23
CA TYR A 58 2.58 -1.72 9.34
C TYR A 58 1.12 -1.82 9.82
N GLY A 59 0.17 -1.99 8.90
CA GLY A 59 -1.25 -2.20 9.22
C GLY A 59 -1.51 -3.47 10.04
N PHE A 60 -0.90 -4.58 9.65
CA PHE A 60 -0.97 -5.84 10.39
C PHE A 60 -0.29 -5.74 11.76
N MET A 61 0.88 -5.13 11.84
CA MET A 61 1.60 -4.93 13.11
C MET A 61 0.87 -3.98 14.07
N ALA A 62 0.16 -3.00 13.53
CA ALA A 62 -0.61 -2.02 14.30
C ALA A 62 -2.06 -2.45 14.55
N GLU A 63 -2.46 -3.67 14.14
CA GLU A 63 -3.83 -4.20 14.24
C GLU A 63 -4.89 -3.27 13.61
N LEU A 64 -4.49 -2.50 12.59
CA LEU A 64 -5.36 -1.56 11.87
C LEU A 64 -6.06 -2.18 10.67
N ASP A 65 -5.66 -3.39 10.29
CA ASP A 65 -6.24 -4.12 9.18
C ASP A 65 -7.36 -5.06 9.67
N THR A 66 -8.60 -4.74 9.32
CA THR A 66 -9.77 -5.60 9.59
C THR A 66 -10.07 -6.45 8.35
N PRO A 67 -10.36 -7.75 8.48
CA PRO A 67 -10.63 -8.61 7.33
C PRO A 67 -11.87 -8.13 6.57
N ASN A 68 -11.67 -7.44 5.46
CA ASN A 68 -12.74 -7.08 4.54
C ASN A 68 -13.09 -8.33 3.73
N GLN A 69 -14.26 -8.90 3.97
CA GLN A 69 -14.70 -10.09 3.23
C GLN A 69 -15.01 -9.69 1.79
N ALA A 70 -14.45 -10.41 0.82
CA ALA A 70 -14.85 -10.21 -0.56
C ALA A 70 -16.34 -10.47 -0.74
N PRO A 71 -17.02 -9.73 -1.64
CA PRO A 71 -18.33 -10.14 -2.08
C PRO A 71 -18.20 -11.52 -2.73
N THR A 72 -18.90 -12.51 -2.16
CA THR A 72 -19.15 -13.81 -2.78
C THR A 72 -19.96 -13.66 -4.06
#